data_AF-A0A1E7YXD9-F1
#
_entry.id   AF-A0A1E7YXD9-F1
#
_cell.length_a   1.000
_cell.length_b   1.000
_cell.length_c   1.000
_cell.angle_alpha   90.00
_cell.angle_beta   90.00
_cell.angle_gamma   90.00
#
_symmetry.space_group_name_H-M   'P 1'
#
loop_
_entity.id
_entity.type
_entity.pdbx_description
1 polymer ?
#
loop_
_entity_poly.entity_id
_entity_poly.type
_entity_poly.pdbx_seq_one_letter_code
_entity_poly.pdbx_strand_id
1 'polypeptide(L)' 'MLDELNDNARRLQLTSDLNRNLLLANALYWQAGRKGEAQQALIEALTLANRTNFISHFVVEGEAMAQKLLHLMGMRVN' A
#
# COMPACT_ATOMS: atom_id res chain seq x y z
N MET A 1 3.31 -15.21 -6.82
CA MET A 1 2.21 -15.27 -5.84
C MET A 1 1.54 -13.92 -5.60
N LEU A 2 2.18 -12.92 -4.97
CA LEU A 2 1.52 -11.63 -4.71
C LEU A 2 1.17 -10.85 -5.99
N ASP A 3 2.03 -10.90 -7.00
CA ASP A 3 1.76 -10.29 -8.31
C ASP A 3 0.56 -10.96 -9.00
N GLU A 4 0.47 -12.30 -8.96
CA GLU A 4 -0.67 -13.03 -9.50
C GLU A 4 -1.98 -12.71 -8.74
N LEU A 5 -1.91 -12.48 -7.43
CA LEU A 5 -3.06 -12.04 -6.64
C LEU A 5 -3.49 -10.62 -7.03
N ASN A 6 -2.54 -9.71 -7.29
CA ASN A 6 -2.81 -8.38 -7.80
C ASN A 6 -3.47 -8.44 -9.18
N ASP A 7 -2.92 -9.23 -10.09
CA ASP A 7 -3.45 -9.38 -11.45
C ASP A 7 -4.86 -9.95 -11.44
N ASN A 8 -5.12 -10.95 -10.61
CA ASN A 8 -6.46 -11.50 -10.44
C ASN A 8 -7.43 -10.49 -9.82
N ALA A 9 -7.02 -9.75 -8.79
CA ALA A 9 -7.87 -8.74 -8.18
C ALA A 9 -8.21 -7.60 -9.15
N ARG A 10 -7.26 -7.19 -10.01
CA ARG A 10 -7.51 -6.24 -11.11
C ARG A 10 -8.50 -6.80 -12.12
N ARG A 11 -8.26 -8.03 -12.61
CA ARG A 11 -9.10 -8.69 -13.62
C ARG A 11 -10.53 -8.88 -13.14
N LEU A 12 -10.72 -9.18 -11.86
CA LEU A 12 -12.02 -9.43 -11.23
C LEU A 12 -12.62 -8.18 -10.58
N GLN A 13 -11.97 -7.01 -10.69
CA GLN A 13 -12.40 -5.74 -10.08
C GLN A 13 -12.61 -5.80 -8.56
N LEU A 14 -11.89 -6.68 -7.88
CA LEU A 14 -11.94 -6.87 -6.42
C LEU A 14 -11.16 -5.76 -5.71
N THR A 15 -11.74 -4.57 -5.67
CA THR A 15 -11.04 -3.34 -5.26
C THR A 15 -10.53 -3.40 -3.81
N SER A 16 -11.30 -3.99 -2.90
CA SER A 16 -10.89 -4.19 -1.49
C SER A 16 -9.68 -5.12 -1.38
N ASP A 17 -9.68 -6.21 -2.14
CA ASP A 17 -8.62 -7.21 -2.08
C ASP A 17 -7.36 -6.71 -2.79
N LEU A 18 -7.51 -6.01 -3.91
CA LEU A 18 -6.41 -5.31 -4.56
C LEU A 18 -5.74 -4.33 -3.59
N ASN A 19 -6.52 -3.53 -2.86
CA ASN A 19 -5.99 -2.56 -1.90
C ASN A 19 -5.21 -3.26 -0.76
N ARG A 20 -5.74 -4.38 -0.22
CA ARG A 20 -5.04 -5.19 0.79
C ARG A 20 -3.74 -5.79 0.26
N ASN A 21 -3.76 -6.31 -0.96
CA ASN A 21 -2.58 -6.89 -1.58
C ASN A 21 -1.50 -5.82 -1.83
N LEU A 22 -1.88 -4.60 -2.23
CA LEU A 22 -0.95 -3.48 -2.40
C LEU A 22 -0.33 -3.02 -1.07
N LEU A 23 -1.11 -3.01 0.02
CA LEU A 23 -0.58 -2.74 1.36
C LEU A 23 0.43 -3.81 1.81
N LEU A 24 0.15 -5.08 1.55
CA LEU A 24 1.09 -6.18 1.82
C LEU A 24 2.35 -6.07 0.95
N ALA A 25 2.20 -5.76 -0.34
CA ALA A 25 3.33 -5.54 -1.25
C ALA A 25 4.20 -4.38 -0.77
N ASN A 26 3.58 -3.26 -0.36
CA ASN A 26 4.28 -2.14 0.24
C ASN A 26 5.11 -2.57 1.46
N ALA A 27 4.53 -3.34 2.40
CA ALA A 27 5.22 -3.80 3.58
C ALA A 27 6.43 -4.68 3.23
N LEU A 28 6.26 -5.63 2.31
CA LEU A 28 7.34 -6.52 1.86
C LEU A 28 8.46 -5.76 1.16
N TYR A 29 8.13 -4.87 0.21
CA TYR A 29 9.14 -4.05 -0.46
C TYR A 29 9.87 -3.12 0.51
N TRP A 30 9.15 -2.57 1.49
CA TRP A 30 9.74 -1.72 2.51
C TRP A 30 10.77 -2.46 3.36
N GLN A 31 10.43 -3.67 3.82
CA GLN A 31 11.31 -4.54 4.59
C GLN A 31 12.50 -5.04 3.77
N ALA A 32 12.31 -5.29 2.47
CA ALA A 32 13.37 -5.68 1.55
C ALA A 32 14.27 -4.51 1.10
N GLY A 33 14.07 -3.29 1.60
CA GLY A 33 14.84 -2.10 1.21
C GLY A 33 14.51 -1.56 -0.18
N ARG A 34 13.51 -2.12 -0.87
CA ARG A 34 13.05 -1.73 -2.22
C ARG A 34 12.13 -0.51 -2.14
N LYS A 35 12.66 0.64 -1.71
CA LYS A 35 11.87 1.83 -1.35
C LYS A 35 11.02 2.40 -2.48
N GLY A 36 11.51 2.40 -3.72
CA GLY A 36 10.75 2.89 -4.87
C GLY A 36 9.50 2.06 -5.16
N GLU A 37 9.60 0.75 -5.07
CA GLU A 37 8.46 -0.16 -5.29
C GLU A 37 7.49 -0.13 -4.12
N ALA A 38 8.01 -0.01 -2.90
CA ALA A 38 7.18 0.23 -1.72
C ALA A 38 6.36 1.52 -1.88
N GLN A 39 6.98 2.61 -2.35
CA GLN A 39 6.30 3.88 -2.59
C GLN A 39 5.23 3.74 -3.67
N GLN A 40 5.54 3.09 -4.79
CA GLN A 40 4.59 2.89 -5.88
C GLN A 40 3.35 2.11 -5.44
N ALA A 41 3.55 1.01 -4.70
CA ALA A 41 2.45 0.21 -4.16
C ALA A 41 1.58 1.03 -3.18
N LEU A 42 2.20 1.88 -2.35
CA LEU A 42 1.48 2.75 -1.40
C LEU A 42 0.65 3.83 -2.10
N ILE A 43 1.21 4.49 -3.11
CA ILE A 43 0.48 5.51 -3.90
C ILE A 43 -0.76 4.89 -4.54
N GLU A 44 -0.62 3.69 -5.08
CA GLU A 44 -1.73 2.99 -5.70
C GLU A 44 -2.81 2.60 -4.68
N ALA A 45 -2.41 2.05 -3.53
CA ALA A 45 -3.32 1.72 -2.44
C ALA A 45 -4.13 2.95 -1.97
N LEU A 46 -3.45 4.09 -1.77
CA LEU A 46 -4.08 5.36 -1.38
C LEU A 46 -5.06 5.87 -2.46
N THR A 47 -4.70 5.72 -3.73
CA THR A 47 -5.56 6.11 -4.86
C THR A 47 -6.85 5.27 -4.89
N LEU A 48 -6.77 3.98 -4.60
CA LEU A 48 -7.94 3.11 -4.50
C LEU A 48 -8.80 3.46 -3.29
N ALA A 49 -8.18 3.70 -2.13
CA ALA A 49 -8.88 4.02 -0.89
C ALA A 49 -9.72 5.30 -0.97
N ASN A 50 -9.22 6.32 -1.69
CA ASN A 50 -9.94 7.57 -1.95
C ASN A 50 -11.26 7.36 -2.74
N ARG A 51 -11.42 6.22 -3.42
CA ARG A 51 -12.62 5.90 -4.21
C ARG A 51 -13.65 5.05 -3.46
N THR A 52 -13.24 4.39 -2.38
CA THR A 52 -14.04 3.34 -1.73
C THR A 52 -14.31 3.57 -0.24
N ASN A 53 -13.92 4.73 0.31
CA ASN A 53 -14.03 5.03 1.74
C ASN A 53 -13.25 4.04 2.64
N PHE A 54 -12.19 3.40 2.11
CA PHE A 54 -11.40 2.35 2.78
C PHE A 54 -10.20 2.87 3.61
N ILE A 55 -10.35 4.02 4.26
CA ILE A 55 -9.29 4.60 5.11
C ILE A 55 -8.93 3.67 6.29
N SER A 56 -9.89 2.85 6.77
CA SER A 56 -9.70 1.93 7.89
C SER A 56 -8.61 0.88 7.68
N HIS A 57 -8.32 0.49 6.43
CA HIS A 57 -7.30 -0.52 6.12
C HIS A 57 -5.87 -0.05 6.39
N PHE A 58 -5.62 1.26 6.46
CA PHE A 58 -4.31 1.83 6.73
C PHE A 58 -3.99 1.92 8.22
N VAL A 59 -5.01 1.90 9.08
CA VAL A 59 -4.86 2.09 10.54
C VAL A 59 -4.19 0.89 11.21
N VAL A 60 -4.32 -0.31 10.63
CA VAL A 60 -3.78 -1.56 11.18
C VAL A 60 -2.25 -1.57 11.25
N GLU A 61 -1.58 -0.87 10.32
CA GLU A 61 -0.12 -0.81 10.23
C GLU A 61 0.52 0.20 11.21
N GLY A 62 -0.28 1.02 11.91
CA GLY A 62 0.18 1.89 13.00
C GLY A 62 1.32 2.84 12.64
N GLU A 63 2.34 2.91 13.52
CA GLU A 63 3.50 3.82 13.38
C GLU A 63 4.29 3.59 12.08
N ALA A 64 4.40 2.34 11.63
CA ALA A 64 5.10 2.02 10.40
C ALA A 64 4.41 2.65 9.18
N MET A 65 3.07 2.68 9.15
CA MET A 65 2.33 3.40 8.10
C MET A 65 2.55 4.90 8.20
N ALA A 66 2.56 5.47 9.41
CA ALA A 66 2.83 6.89 9.60
C ALA A 66 4.21 7.29 9.04
N GLN A 67 5.25 6.49 9.30
CA GLN A 67 6.59 6.73 8.74
C GLN A 67 6.61 6.64 7.21
N LYS A 68 5.92 5.65 6.62
CA LYS A 68 5.81 5.51 5.16
C LYS A 68 5.09 6.70 4.52
N LEU A 69 4.02 7.19 5.14
CA LEU A 69 3.28 8.37 4.69
C LEU A 69 4.13 9.65 4.79
N LEU A 70 4.85 9.83 5.90
CA LEU A 70 5.76 10.97 6.06
C LEU A 70 6.85 10.94 4.99
N HIS A 71 7.46 9.77 4.74
CA HIS A 71 8.47 9.62 3.70
C HIS A 71 7.92 9.99 2.30
N LEU A 72 6.68 9.60 2.00
CA LEU A 72 6.01 9.94 0.74
C LEU A 72 5.78 11.44 0.58
N MET A 73 5.56 12.17 1.68
CA MET A 73 5.48 13.63 1.72
C MET A 73 6.86 14.32 1.73
N GLY A 74 7.96 13.57 1.66
CA GLY A 74 9.32 14.09 1.77
C GLY A 74 9.73 14.47 3.19
N MET A 75 8.91 14.13 4.18
CA MET A 75 9.17 14.37 5.61
C MET A 75 9.92 13.17 6.20
N ARG A 76 10.82 13.42 7.16
CA ARG A 76 11.51 12.37 7.94
C ARG A 76 11.16 12.53 9.41
N VAL A 77 10.88 11.42 10.10
CA VAL A 77 10.93 11.38 11.56
C VAL A 77 12.40 11.23 11.93
N ASN A 78 12.91 12.16 12.74
CA ASN A 78 14.26 12.08 13.31
C ASN A 78 14.32 11.02 14.40
#